data_AF-A0A3D9ZQB1-F1
#
_entry.id   AF-A0A3D9ZQB1-F1
#
_cell.length_a   1.000
_cell.length_b   1.000
_cell.length_c   1.000
_cell.angle_alpha   90.00
_cell.angle_beta   90.00
_cell.angle_gamma   90.00
#
_symmetry.space_group_name_H-M   'P 1'
#
loop_
_entity.id
_entity.type
_entity.pdbx_description
1 polymer ?
#
loop_
_entity_poly.entity_id
_entity_poly.type
_entity_poly.pdbx_seq_one_letter_code
_entity_poly.pdbx_strand_id
1 'polypeptide(L)'
;MARPLLAFSIDDVGALADTISKATLAAAAVVAVVVILVGLSRAIRERLRQQLVINDTAPLPAAIAGSEGEALTLSPWLRQRVQAALTDEAAAARGIVDDVFRRDVRLRRLPAEVAITNDTEPITSAAKDTMATVANGLRAVAPGQADGILGALSSALPNPRGCLVQTAPLLRGESGNQRLGLAIELHELDGSPIAATTLWEPPGVQPAGQSWQERLVTLIEPAAHWVALRLVARRLRATPARSLAVPWLSRRKTLTTRLELQRMLAAALTLDAMKEFADHSLAFGAEALDDLSQVGTALSAYHRPASIRGAVQERLGFAYRVENVEAKARRAFLDASESWGEAEQRLATNPGDNAGSATATELADERERQRVRRLKCALLSGDPAATAVAAEELRDQPPKAAADSSTLYAIACLYSCAAERVESAAYLPLAWANLGRALLAATEELMWDQARADPELAFLSDRQRFVDDLNHTWAVRRRKKLPLQGTETEAIVVAAVARLAQIAAGPARPPAKQS
;
A
#
# COMPACT_ATOMS: atom_id res chain seq x y z
N MET A 1 86.68 13.82 52.55
CA MET A 1 85.64 12.94 51.97
C MET A 1 84.76 13.78 51.07
N ALA A 2 85.08 13.85 49.78
CA ALA A 2 84.24 14.53 48.79
C ALA A 2 83.36 13.48 48.09
N ARG A 3 82.03 13.68 48.12
CA ARG A 3 81.08 12.95 47.27
C ARG A 3 80.99 13.69 45.93
N PRO A 4 81.06 13.01 44.77
CA PRO A 4 80.80 13.66 43.49
C PRO A 4 79.29 13.90 43.33
N LEU A 5 78.93 15.14 42.99
CA LEU A 5 77.63 15.51 42.46
C LEU A 5 77.54 14.98 41.02
N LEU A 6 76.52 14.15 40.75
CA LEU A 6 76.17 13.71 39.40
C LEU A 6 75.74 14.94 38.58
N ALA A 7 76.61 15.37 37.67
CA ALA A 7 76.26 16.33 36.63
C ALA A 7 75.51 15.58 35.52
N PHE A 8 74.20 15.83 35.39
CA PHE A 8 73.45 15.41 34.21
C PHE A 8 73.89 16.26 33.02
N SER A 9 74.32 15.62 31.93
CA SER A 9 74.75 16.31 30.71
C SER A 9 73.55 16.95 30.02
N ILE A 10 73.77 18.10 29.37
CA ILE A 10 72.78 18.76 28.51
C ILE A 10 72.34 17.81 27.37
N ASP A 11 73.23 16.91 26.96
CA ASP A 11 72.93 15.85 25.98
C ASP A 11 71.94 14.81 26.52
N ASP A 12 71.97 14.51 27.83
CA ASP A 12 71.01 13.59 28.46
C ASP A 12 69.61 14.23 28.53
N VAL A 13 69.52 15.55 28.74
CA VAL A 13 68.26 16.31 28.75
C VAL A 13 67.70 16.47 27.33
N GLY A 14 68.56 16.69 26.34
CA GLY A 14 68.18 16.73 24.92
C GLY A 14 67.68 15.37 24.42
N ALA A 15 68.37 14.29 24.78
CA ALA A 15 67.93 12.93 24.46
C ALA A 15 66.60 12.58 25.14
N LEU A 16 66.37 13.01 26.39
CA LEU A 16 65.12 12.82 27.12
C LEU A 16 63.98 13.62 26.49
N ALA A 17 64.21 14.88 26.11
CA ALA A 17 63.21 15.72 25.45
C ALA A 17 62.83 15.17 24.06
N ASP A 18 63.81 14.61 23.33
CA ASP A 18 63.61 14.01 22.02
C ASP A 18 62.95 12.62 22.09
N THR A 19 63.19 11.87 23.18
CA THR A 19 62.40 10.65 23.47
C THR A 19 60.99 10.98 23.95
N ILE A 20 60.79 12.03 24.74
CA ILE A 20 59.46 12.48 25.17
C ILE A 20 58.67 13.03 23.96
N SER A 21 59.30 13.76 23.04
CA SER A 21 58.65 14.24 21.81
C SER A 21 58.28 13.08 20.88
N LYS A 22 59.19 12.11 20.69
CA LYS A 22 58.91 10.88 19.90
C LYS A 22 57.87 9.98 20.56
N ALA A 23 57.88 9.85 21.88
CA ALA A 23 56.91 9.06 22.64
C ALA A 23 55.52 9.72 22.66
N THR A 24 55.43 11.04 22.77
CA THR A 24 54.16 11.76 22.66
C THR A 24 53.60 11.70 21.24
N LEU A 25 54.45 11.80 20.22
CA LEU A 25 54.06 11.66 18.82
C LEU A 25 53.63 10.21 18.49
N ALA A 26 54.34 9.21 19.03
CA ALA A 26 53.95 7.80 18.92
C ALA A 26 52.64 7.50 19.67
N ALA A 27 52.45 8.05 20.87
CA ALA A 27 51.21 7.91 21.62
C ALA A 27 50.03 8.58 20.90
N ALA A 28 50.23 9.77 20.33
CA ALA A 28 49.22 10.46 19.53
C ALA A 28 48.88 9.67 18.25
N ALA A 29 49.88 9.08 17.58
CA ALA A 29 49.68 8.21 16.43
C ALA A 29 48.91 6.94 16.82
N VAL A 30 49.23 6.30 17.94
CA VAL A 30 48.50 5.13 18.45
C VAL A 30 47.05 5.49 18.78
N VAL A 31 46.82 6.59 19.50
CA VAL A 31 45.46 7.07 19.82
C VAL A 31 44.69 7.32 18.53
N ALA A 32 45.29 7.96 17.54
CA ALA A 32 44.63 8.27 16.29
C ALA A 32 44.39 7.02 15.43
N VAL A 33 45.29 6.04 15.41
CA VAL A 33 45.06 4.72 14.79
C VAL A 33 43.92 3.98 15.48
N VAL A 34 43.85 4.02 16.81
CA VAL A 34 42.72 3.44 17.57
C VAL A 34 41.42 4.15 17.23
N VAL A 35 41.41 5.49 17.14
CA VAL A 35 40.24 6.28 16.72
C VAL A 35 39.81 5.92 15.30
N ILE A 36 40.76 5.70 14.37
CA ILE A 36 40.47 5.26 13.00
C ILE A 36 39.86 3.85 13.01
N LEU A 37 40.43 2.89 13.74
CA LEU A 37 39.92 1.51 13.80
C LEU A 37 38.54 1.42 14.46
N VAL A 38 38.33 2.15 15.57
CA VAL A 38 37.03 2.25 16.24
C VAL A 38 36.03 2.97 15.34
N GLY A 39 36.43 4.07 14.69
CA GLY A 39 35.61 4.82 13.74
C GLY A 39 35.19 3.95 12.55
N LEU A 40 36.12 3.18 11.97
CA LEU A 40 35.87 2.30 10.82
C LEU A 40 34.95 1.14 11.18
N SER A 41 35.21 0.45 12.30
CA SER A 41 34.35 -0.64 12.77
C SER A 41 32.93 -0.15 13.07
N ARG A 42 32.80 1.07 13.62
CA ARG A 42 31.51 1.72 13.85
C ARG A 42 30.84 2.13 12.54
N ALA A 43 31.57 2.69 11.58
CA ALA A 43 31.08 3.06 10.26
C ALA A 43 30.58 1.84 9.48
N ILE A 44 31.30 0.72 9.54
CA ILE A 44 30.85 -0.56 8.95
C ILE A 44 29.57 -1.03 9.62
N ARG A 45 29.52 -1.06 10.95
CA ARG A 45 28.34 -1.51 11.69
C ARG A 45 27.12 -0.62 11.42
N GLU A 46 27.30 0.69 11.33
CA GLU A 46 26.23 1.65 11.06
C GLU A 46 25.76 1.57 9.59
N ARG A 47 26.66 1.42 8.62
CA ARG A 47 26.31 1.20 7.20
C ARG A 47 25.57 -0.11 6.96
N LEU A 48 25.86 -1.15 7.75
CA LEU A 48 25.16 -2.44 7.69
C LEU A 48 23.81 -2.45 8.43
N ARG A 49 23.58 -1.49 9.33
CA ARG A 49 22.29 -1.33 10.01
C ARG A 49 21.35 -0.58 9.08
N GLN A 50 20.12 -1.06 8.95
CA GLN A 50 19.09 -0.31 8.22
C GLN A 50 18.83 1.03 8.97
N GLN A 51 18.75 2.12 8.21
CA GLN A 51 18.45 3.47 8.72
C GLN A 51 17.29 4.09 7.93
N LEU A 52 16.42 4.83 8.62
CA LEU A 52 15.45 5.72 7.98
C LEU A 52 15.84 7.18 8.27
N VAL A 53 16.20 7.89 7.21
CA VAL A 53 16.54 9.31 7.27
C VAL A 53 15.40 10.10 6.65
N ILE A 54 14.84 11.05 7.39
CA ILE A 54 13.85 12.00 6.88
C ILE A 54 14.50 13.36 6.99
N ASN A 55 14.91 13.91 5.85
CA ASN A 55 15.53 15.23 5.78
C ASN A 55 14.56 16.29 6.27
N ASP A 56 15.10 17.44 6.64
CA ASP A 56 14.25 18.61 6.87
C ASP A 56 13.53 18.97 5.58
N THR A 57 12.22 19.23 5.72
CA THR A 57 11.34 19.64 4.64
C THR A 57 11.89 20.93 4.05
N ALA A 58 12.02 20.99 2.72
CA ALA A 58 12.47 22.21 2.07
C ALA A 58 11.53 23.37 2.41
N PRO A 59 12.05 24.62 2.56
CA PRO A 59 11.18 25.77 2.72
C PRO A 59 10.25 25.91 1.52
N LEU A 60 9.08 26.53 1.74
CA LEU A 60 8.22 26.94 0.63
C LEU A 60 9.02 27.82 -0.34
N PRO A 61 8.65 27.85 -1.65
CA PRO A 61 9.28 28.75 -2.60
C PRO A 61 9.39 30.17 -2.04
N ALA A 62 10.54 30.84 -2.28
CA ALA A 62 10.94 32.12 -1.66
C ALA A 62 9.94 33.28 -1.78
N ALA A 63 8.87 33.12 -2.56
CA ALA A 63 7.74 34.04 -2.67
C ALA A 63 6.86 34.12 -1.41
N ILE A 64 7.03 33.23 -0.42
CA ILE A 64 6.27 33.26 0.86
C ILE A 64 7.20 33.64 2.02
N ALA A 65 7.00 34.84 2.55
CA ALA A 65 7.72 35.34 3.73
C ALA A 65 7.44 34.46 4.97
N GLY A 66 8.47 34.15 5.76
CA GLY A 66 8.34 33.37 7.01
C GLY A 66 8.37 31.83 6.86
N SER A 67 8.48 31.33 5.63
CA SER A 67 8.41 29.90 5.30
C SER A 67 9.55 29.02 5.85
N GLU A 68 10.73 29.60 6.13
CA GLU A 68 11.85 28.86 6.73
C GLU A 68 11.52 28.36 8.15
N GLY A 69 10.86 29.20 8.95
CA GLY A 69 10.45 28.82 10.31
C GLY A 69 9.37 27.73 10.31
N GLU A 70 8.43 27.80 9.37
CA GLU A 70 7.35 26.81 9.24
C GLU A 70 7.91 25.45 8.80
N ALA A 71 8.81 25.41 7.81
CA ALA A 71 9.44 24.17 7.33
C ALA A 71 10.29 23.45 8.39
N LEU A 72 10.98 24.22 9.26
CA LEU A 72 11.74 23.68 10.39
C LEU A 72 10.85 23.00 11.44
N THR A 73 9.58 23.42 11.59
CA THR A 73 8.63 22.79 12.53
C THR A 73 7.95 21.54 11.99
N LEU A 74 7.79 21.43 10.67
CA LEU A 74 7.08 20.32 10.02
C LEU A 74 7.91 19.03 10.01
N SER A 75 9.23 19.16 9.95
CA SER A 75 10.15 18.02 9.80
C SER A 75 10.16 17.08 11.02
N PRO A 76 10.25 17.57 12.27
CA PRO A 76 10.06 16.74 13.45
C PRO A 76 8.68 16.08 13.50
N TRP A 77 7.64 16.79 13.07
CA TRP A 77 6.27 16.29 13.12
C TRP A 77 6.02 15.17 12.09
N LEU A 78 6.55 15.32 10.87
CA LEU A 78 6.55 14.27 9.85
C LEU A 78 7.30 13.03 10.34
N ARG A 79 8.47 13.18 10.99
CA ARG A 79 9.20 12.04 11.57
C ARG A 79 8.37 11.29 12.60
N GLN A 80 7.72 12.01 13.51
CA GLN A 80 6.85 11.40 14.52
C GLN A 80 5.66 10.68 13.88
N ARG A 81 5.02 11.28 12.87
CA ARG A 81 3.86 10.69 12.19
C ARG A 81 4.23 9.49 11.33
N VAL A 82 5.37 9.52 10.62
CA VAL A 82 5.88 8.36 9.89
C VAL A 82 6.17 7.21 10.85
N GLN A 83 6.74 7.49 12.03
CA GLN A 83 6.97 6.46 13.05
C GLN A 83 5.67 5.81 13.53
N ALA A 84 4.62 6.60 13.77
CA ALA A 84 3.30 6.10 14.14
C ALA A 84 2.68 5.28 13.00
N ALA A 85 2.63 5.85 11.79
CA ALA A 85 2.10 5.20 10.60
C ALA A 85 2.83 3.90 10.26
N LEU A 86 4.16 3.81 10.47
CA LEU A 86 4.90 2.55 10.29
C LEU A 86 4.42 1.44 11.23
N THR A 87 3.98 1.79 12.44
CA THR A 87 3.44 0.83 13.40
C THR A 87 2.04 0.39 12.99
N ASP A 88 1.21 1.33 12.55
CA ASP A 88 -0.15 1.07 12.10
C ASP A 88 -0.16 0.26 10.80
N GLU A 89 0.66 0.63 9.81
CA GLU A 89 0.84 -0.08 8.55
C GLU A 89 1.43 -1.48 8.75
N ALA A 90 2.34 -1.65 9.71
CA ALA A 90 2.78 -2.98 10.11
C ALA A 90 1.62 -3.83 10.66
N ALA A 91 0.69 -3.22 11.38
CA ALA A 91 -0.51 -3.89 11.88
C ALA A 91 -1.54 -4.15 10.75
N ALA A 92 -1.75 -3.19 9.84
CA ALA A 92 -2.64 -3.31 8.69
C ALA A 92 -2.14 -4.40 7.73
N ALA A 93 -0.83 -4.43 7.43
CA ALA A 93 -0.22 -5.49 6.66
C ALA A 93 -0.39 -6.87 7.34
N ARG A 94 -0.36 -6.95 8.68
CA ARG A 94 -0.73 -8.17 9.42
C ARG A 94 -2.22 -8.51 9.29
N GLY A 95 -3.11 -7.52 9.24
CA GLY A 95 -4.53 -7.69 8.96
C GLY A 95 -4.79 -8.22 7.55
N ILE A 96 -4.07 -7.71 6.53
CA ILE A 96 -4.13 -8.21 5.16
C ILE A 96 -3.61 -9.64 5.07
N VAL A 97 -2.54 -9.96 5.81
CA VAL A 97 -2.04 -11.33 6.01
C VAL A 97 -3.16 -12.20 6.59
N ASP A 98 -3.83 -11.76 7.65
CA ASP A 98 -4.96 -12.49 8.23
C ASP A 98 -6.12 -12.67 7.24
N ASP A 99 -6.46 -11.65 6.44
CA ASP A 99 -7.52 -11.76 5.44
C ASP A 99 -7.14 -12.67 4.26
N VAL A 100 -5.90 -12.59 3.79
CA VAL A 100 -5.36 -13.44 2.71
C VAL A 100 -5.16 -14.87 3.19
N PHE A 101 -4.76 -15.11 4.45
CA PHE A 101 -4.43 -16.44 4.96
C PHE A 101 -5.55 -17.12 5.77
N ARG A 102 -6.40 -16.41 6.54
CA ARG A 102 -7.54 -17.02 7.27
C ARG A 102 -8.70 -17.36 6.36
N ARG A 103 -8.96 -16.55 5.33
CA ARG A 103 -10.02 -16.83 4.34
C ARG A 103 -9.61 -17.90 3.34
N ASP A 104 -8.31 -18.15 3.20
CA ASP A 104 -7.82 -19.19 2.31
C ASP A 104 -7.86 -20.56 3.00
N VAL A 105 -8.78 -21.40 2.53
CA VAL A 105 -9.04 -22.78 2.98
C VAL A 105 -7.75 -23.58 3.17
N ARG A 106 -6.74 -23.30 2.35
CA ARG A 106 -5.45 -23.97 2.34
C ARG A 106 -4.50 -23.41 3.40
N LEU A 107 -4.46 -22.09 3.61
CA LEU A 107 -3.45 -21.42 4.44
C LEU A 107 -3.89 -21.06 5.86
N ARG A 108 -5.09 -21.50 6.29
CA ARG A 108 -5.61 -21.37 7.68
C ARG A 108 -4.64 -21.79 8.79
N ARG A 109 -3.58 -22.54 8.49
CA ARG A 109 -2.56 -23.00 9.46
C ARG A 109 -1.20 -22.31 9.35
N LEU A 110 -1.04 -21.30 8.50
CA LEU A 110 0.20 -20.54 8.47
C LEU A 110 0.24 -19.62 9.69
N PRO A 111 1.16 -19.84 10.66
CA PRO A 111 1.35 -18.86 11.72
C PRO A 111 1.73 -17.53 11.08
N ALA A 112 1.06 -16.46 11.51
CA ALA A 112 1.27 -15.08 11.10
C ALA A 112 2.63 -14.52 11.56
N GLU A 113 3.72 -15.25 11.33
CA GLU A 113 5.10 -14.77 11.45
C GLU A 113 5.55 -14.14 10.12
N VAL A 114 4.69 -13.29 9.56
CA VAL A 114 5.09 -12.36 8.52
C VAL A 114 6.05 -11.39 9.17
N ALA A 115 7.27 -11.38 8.66
CA ALA A 115 8.43 -10.75 9.28
C ALA A 115 8.39 -9.21 9.16
N ILE A 116 7.31 -8.57 9.62
CA ILE A 116 7.35 -7.16 9.99
C ILE A 116 7.75 -7.13 11.45
N THR A 117 9.06 -7.21 11.70
CA THR A 117 9.59 -6.92 13.03
C THR A 117 9.22 -5.48 13.38
N ASN A 118 8.71 -5.27 14.60
CA ASN A 118 8.45 -3.95 15.17
C ASN A 118 9.74 -3.13 15.37
N ASP A 119 10.89 -3.66 14.96
CA ASP A 119 12.16 -2.96 14.90
C ASP A 119 12.06 -1.84 13.85
N THR A 120 11.36 -0.79 14.23
CA THR A 120 11.39 0.50 13.57
C THR A 120 12.76 1.06 13.88
N GLU A 121 13.62 1.02 12.87
CA GLU A 121 14.89 1.72 12.90
C GLU A 121 14.64 3.17 13.35
N PRO A 122 15.48 3.72 14.24
CA PRO A 122 15.26 5.08 14.72
C PRO A 122 15.28 6.05 13.53
N ILE A 123 14.20 6.81 13.38
CA ILE A 123 14.08 7.85 12.36
C ILE A 123 15.01 9.01 12.74
N THR A 124 15.90 9.39 11.83
CA THR A 124 16.90 10.44 12.07
C THR A 124 16.77 11.57 11.04
N SER A 125 17.25 12.77 11.39
CA SER A 125 17.26 13.93 10.49
C SER A 125 18.37 13.89 9.45
N ALA A 126 19.43 13.15 9.74
CA ALA A 126 20.57 12.93 8.85
C ALA A 126 21.10 11.51 9.08
N ALA A 127 21.68 10.92 8.04
CA ALA A 127 22.45 9.69 8.17
C ALA A 127 23.59 9.91 9.18
N LYS A 128 23.89 8.90 10.00
CA LYS A 128 25.00 9.02 10.96
C LYS A 128 26.32 9.20 10.21
N ASP A 129 26.93 10.38 10.35
CA ASP A 129 28.19 10.71 9.68
C ASP A 129 29.40 10.18 10.47
N THR A 130 29.56 8.87 10.51
CA THR A 130 30.75 8.23 11.09
C THR A 130 31.98 8.35 10.21
N MET A 131 31.81 8.71 8.92
CA MET A 131 32.93 8.98 8.01
C MET A 131 33.62 10.31 8.32
N ALA A 132 32.90 11.32 8.82
CA ALA A 132 33.53 12.54 9.33
C ALA A 132 34.53 12.27 10.47
N THR A 133 34.21 11.36 11.39
CA THR A 133 35.12 10.96 12.48
C THR A 133 36.37 10.26 11.94
N VAL A 134 36.21 9.37 10.96
CA VAL A 134 37.34 8.69 10.28
C VAL A 134 38.16 9.70 9.47
N ALA A 135 37.52 10.66 8.81
CA ALA A 135 38.17 11.72 8.04
C ALA A 135 39.00 12.65 8.94
N ASN A 136 38.46 13.05 10.08
CA ASN A 136 39.17 13.88 11.05
C ASN A 136 40.36 13.12 11.66
N GLY A 137 40.19 11.83 11.99
CA GLY A 137 41.29 10.98 12.44
C GLY A 137 42.38 10.79 11.39
N LEU A 138 42.01 10.55 10.12
CA LEU A 138 42.96 10.40 9.01
C LEU A 138 43.72 11.69 8.72
N ARG A 139 43.03 12.85 8.74
CA ARG A 139 43.67 14.16 8.56
C ARG A 139 44.64 14.49 9.70
N ALA A 140 44.40 13.99 10.91
CA ALA A 140 45.31 14.16 12.05
C ALA A 140 46.59 13.31 11.96
N VAL A 141 46.55 12.14 11.31
CA VAL A 141 47.70 11.20 11.22
C VAL A 141 48.45 11.31 9.90
N ALA A 142 47.74 11.53 8.81
CA ALA A 142 48.28 11.51 7.45
C ALA A 142 47.58 12.56 6.55
N PRO A 143 47.73 13.87 6.84
CA PRO A 143 47.00 14.94 6.13
C PRO A 143 47.23 14.94 4.62
N GLY A 144 48.44 14.60 4.15
CA GLY A 144 48.77 14.54 2.72
C GLY A 144 48.20 13.34 1.96
N GLN A 145 47.68 12.32 2.66
CA GLN A 145 47.10 11.11 2.07
C GLN A 145 45.64 10.90 2.45
N ALA A 146 45.11 11.71 3.37
CA ALA A 146 43.80 11.52 3.97
C ALA A 146 42.67 11.45 2.94
N ASP A 147 42.62 12.35 1.97
CA ASP A 147 41.54 12.37 0.98
C ASP A 147 41.61 11.18 0.00
N GLY A 148 42.83 10.73 -0.35
CA GLY A 148 43.02 9.50 -1.15
C GLY A 148 42.61 8.23 -0.39
N ILE A 149 42.96 8.15 0.89
CA ILE A 149 42.56 7.04 1.78
C ILE A 149 41.05 7.07 2.03
N LEU A 150 40.44 8.25 2.19
CA LEU A 150 39.00 8.42 2.33
C LEU A 150 38.25 8.01 1.07
N GLY A 151 38.77 8.33 -0.12
CA GLY A 151 38.23 7.85 -1.39
C GLY A 151 38.32 6.33 -1.54
N ALA A 152 39.45 5.72 -1.15
CA ALA A 152 39.59 4.27 -1.15
C ALA A 152 38.63 3.60 -0.13
N LEU A 153 38.53 4.15 1.08
CA LEU A 153 37.62 3.64 2.12
C LEU A 153 36.16 3.80 1.74
N SER A 154 35.75 4.92 1.13
CA SER A 154 34.37 5.10 0.69
C SER A 154 33.98 4.10 -0.40
N SER A 155 34.93 3.70 -1.25
CA SER A 155 34.74 2.66 -2.27
C SER A 155 34.78 1.21 -1.73
N ALA A 156 35.52 0.98 -0.64
CA ALA A 156 35.69 -0.35 -0.05
C ALA A 156 34.62 -0.68 1.01
N LEU A 157 34.00 0.34 1.61
CA LEU A 157 32.96 0.16 2.61
C LEU A 157 31.63 -0.26 1.98
N PRO A 158 30.81 -1.05 2.67
CA PRO A 158 29.46 -1.37 2.22
C PRO A 158 28.65 -0.11 1.96
N ASN A 159 27.78 -0.13 0.95
CA ASN A 159 26.79 0.93 0.76
C ASN A 159 25.92 1.07 2.02
N PRO A 160 25.57 2.30 2.41
CA PRO A 160 24.68 2.52 3.55
C PRO A 160 23.32 1.86 3.27
N ARG A 161 22.86 1.03 4.20
CA ARG A 161 21.54 0.39 4.11
C ARG A 161 20.48 1.28 4.72
N GLY A 162 19.39 1.50 3.99
CA GLY A 162 18.29 2.30 4.50
C GLY A 162 17.58 3.07 3.42
N CYS A 163 16.72 4.00 3.85
CA CYS A 163 16.00 4.89 2.96
C CYS A 163 16.15 6.35 3.41
N LEU A 164 16.12 7.23 2.43
CA LEU A 164 16.05 8.67 2.58
C LEU A 164 14.69 9.16 2.10
N VAL A 165 14.00 9.94 2.93
CA VAL A 165 12.76 10.65 2.58
C VAL A 165 13.08 12.12 2.47
N GLN A 166 12.74 12.70 1.31
CA GLN A 166 12.79 14.13 1.07
C GLN A 166 11.39 14.65 0.84
N THR A 167 11.08 15.80 1.43
CA THR A 167 9.79 16.45 1.28
C THR A 167 9.96 17.90 0.87
N ALA A 168 9.16 18.33 -0.09
CA ALA A 168 9.16 19.71 -0.57
C ALA A 168 7.72 20.18 -0.80
N PRO A 169 7.30 21.28 -0.16
CA PRO A 169 5.97 21.82 -0.40
C PRO A 169 5.92 22.50 -1.77
N LEU A 170 4.82 22.29 -2.50
CA LEU A 170 4.58 22.80 -3.84
C LEU A 170 3.31 23.66 -3.87
N LEU A 171 3.27 24.61 -4.79
CA LEU A 171 2.09 25.43 -5.07
C LEU A 171 1.68 25.27 -6.53
N ARG A 172 0.37 25.19 -6.77
CA ARG A 172 -0.21 25.18 -8.11
C ARG A 172 -1.44 26.10 -8.13
N GLY A 173 -1.58 26.88 -9.19
CA GLY A 173 -2.74 27.77 -9.40
C GLY A 173 -2.39 29.25 -9.34
N GLU A 174 -3.38 30.09 -9.59
CA GLU A 174 -3.24 31.55 -9.63
C GLU A 174 -3.24 32.17 -8.22
N SER A 175 -2.65 33.36 -8.09
CA SER A 175 -2.59 34.11 -6.82
C SER A 175 -3.99 34.31 -6.22
N GLY A 176 -4.20 33.84 -4.99
CA GLY A 176 -5.50 33.88 -4.30
C GLY A 176 -6.32 32.59 -4.38
N ASN A 177 -5.95 31.64 -5.25
CA ASN A 177 -6.55 30.31 -5.34
C ASN A 177 -5.48 29.22 -5.52
N GLN A 178 -4.39 29.35 -4.77
CA GLN A 178 -3.28 28.40 -4.82
C GLN A 178 -3.62 27.14 -4.03
N ARG A 179 -3.54 25.99 -4.71
CA ARG A 179 -3.60 24.66 -4.11
C ARG A 179 -2.20 24.30 -3.62
N LEU A 180 -2.12 23.92 -2.35
CA LEU A 180 -0.90 23.44 -1.75
C LEU A 180 -0.75 21.93 -2.01
N GLY A 181 0.48 21.51 -2.24
CA GLY A 181 0.86 20.11 -2.29
C GLY A 181 2.14 19.83 -1.53
N LEU A 182 2.39 18.57 -1.25
CA LEU A 182 3.63 18.07 -0.66
C LEU A 182 4.22 17.04 -1.61
N ALA A 183 5.33 17.40 -2.25
CA ALA A 183 6.16 16.43 -2.97
C ALA A 183 6.93 15.59 -1.96
N ILE A 184 6.94 14.29 -2.20
CA ILE A 184 7.60 13.29 -1.35
C ILE A 184 8.44 12.43 -2.27
N GLU A 185 9.72 12.33 -1.97
CA GLU A 185 10.65 11.45 -2.66
C GLU A 185 11.28 10.48 -1.68
N LEU A 186 11.30 9.22 -2.08
CA LEU A 186 11.90 8.11 -1.35
C LEU A 186 13.07 7.59 -2.17
N HIS A 187 14.25 7.58 -1.56
CA HIS A 187 15.50 7.14 -2.16
C HIS A 187 16.18 6.10 -1.27
N GLU A 188 17.04 5.28 -1.84
CA GLU A 188 18.04 4.55 -1.07
C GLU A 188 19.07 5.54 -0.51
N LEU A 189 19.72 5.18 0.59
CA LEU A 189 20.78 6.03 1.15
C LEU A 189 22.01 6.17 0.22
N ASP A 190 22.14 5.32 -0.80
CA ASP A 190 23.14 5.47 -1.86
C ASP A 190 22.70 6.43 -2.98
N GLY A 191 21.47 6.95 -2.93
CA GLY A 191 20.90 7.90 -3.89
C GLY A 191 20.03 7.27 -4.98
N SER A 192 19.85 5.95 -4.99
CA SER A 192 18.98 5.29 -5.97
C SER A 192 17.50 5.63 -5.73
N PRO A 193 16.72 6.08 -6.74
CA PRO A 193 15.32 6.43 -6.54
C PRO A 193 14.47 5.18 -6.28
N ILE A 194 13.57 5.26 -5.28
CA ILE A 194 12.62 4.19 -4.95
C ILE A 194 11.23 4.56 -5.45
N ALA A 195 10.71 5.70 -5.01
CA ALA A 195 9.38 6.17 -5.38
C ALA A 195 9.29 7.68 -5.17
N ALA A 196 8.46 8.35 -5.96
CA ALA A 196 8.16 9.76 -5.78
C ALA A 196 6.66 9.99 -6.00
N THR A 197 6.10 10.93 -5.25
CA THR A 197 4.71 11.35 -5.42
C THR A 197 4.52 12.82 -5.06
N THR A 198 3.36 13.36 -5.42
CA THR A 198 2.88 14.63 -4.89
C THR A 198 1.46 14.44 -4.36
N LEU A 199 1.28 14.76 -3.08
CA LEU A 199 -0.03 14.81 -2.44
C LEU A 199 -0.55 16.23 -2.50
N TRP A 200 -1.78 16.41 -2.98
CA TRP A 200 -2.41 17.72 -3.08
C TRP A 200 -3.59 17.82 -2.13
N GLU A 201 -3.85 19.01 -1.60
CA GLU A 201 -5.06 19.25 -0.79
C GLU A 201 -6.33 18.87 -1.57
N PRO A 202 -7.40 18.38 -0.94
CA PRO A 202 -8.64 18.06 -1.64
C PRO A 202 -9.20 19.27 -2.41
N PRO A 203 -9.77 19.09 -3.62
CA PRO A 203 -10.45 20.17 -4.31
C PRO A 203 -11.65 20.68 -3.49
N GLY A 204 -11.83 22.00 -3.42
CA GLY A 204 -12.97 22.62 -2.73
C GLY A 204 -12.73 23.02 -1.27
N VAL A 205 -11.53 22.77 -0.70
CA VAL A 205 -11.13 23.36 0.58
C VAL A 205 -10.88 24.86 0.36
N GLN A 206 -11.78 25.71 0.84
CA GLN A 206 -11.55 27.16 0.79
C GLN A 206 -10.46 27.53 1.80
N PRO A 207 -9.34 28.14 1.38
CA PRO A 207 -8.23 28.47 2.27
C PRO A 207 -8.50 29.71 3.15
N ALA A 208 -9.73 30.22 3.18
CA ALA A 208 -10.06 31.48 3.85
C ALA A 208 -9.82 31.38 5.36
N GLY A 209 -8.76 32.04 5.84
CA GLY A 209 -8.42 32.16 7.25
C GLY A 209 -7.48 31.10 7.81
N GLN A 210 -7.00 30.15 7.00
CA GLN A 210 -6.00 29.16 7.44
C GLN A 210 -4.57 29.60 7.07
N SER A 211 -3.64 29.41 7.99
CA SER A 211 -2.21 29.59 7.74
C SER A 211 -1.64 28.50 6.82
N TRP A 212 -0.51 28.79 6.17
CA TRP A 212 0.20 27.79 5.35
C TRP A 212 0.66 26.58 6.17
N GLN A 213 1.04 26.80 7.43
CA GLN A 213 1.40 25.74 8.36
C GLN A 213 0.22 24.81 8.63
N GLU A 214 -0.97 25.33 8.94
CA GLU A 214 -2.18 24.51 9.17
C GLU A 214 -2.56 23.70 7.94
N ARG A 215 -2.42 24.30 6.75
CA ARG A 215 -2.67 23.64 5.47
C ARG A 215 -1.66 22.52 5.18
N LEU A 216 -0.35 22.77 5.37
CA LEU A 216 0.70 21.74 5.26
C LEU A 216 0.50 20.61 6.26
N VAL A 217 0.02 20.95 7.46
CA VAL A 217 -0.29 19.99 8.51
C VAL A 217 -1.33 18.96 8.04
N THR A 218 -2.31 19.36 7.24
CA THR A 218 -3.31 18.43 6.68
C THR A 218 -2.72 17.38 5.72
N LEU A 219 -1.57 17.67 5.10
CA LEU A 219 -0.90 16.78 4.16
C LEU A 219 0.08 15.83 4.85
N ILE A 220 0.42 16.05 6.12
CA ILE A 220 1.42 15.25 6.83
C ILE A 220 0.91 13.85 7.15
N GLU A 221 -0.34 13.70 7.57
CA GLU A 221 -0.90 12.38 7.86
C GLU A 221 -0.91 11.47 6.61
N PRO A 222 -1.49 11.90 5.45
CA PRO A 222 -1.47 11.07 4.25
C PRO A 222 -0.05 10.89 3.69
N ALA A 223 0.86 11.85 3.88
CA ALA A 223 2.26 11.69 3.50
C ALA A 223 2.98 10.65 4.35
N ALA A 224 2.80 10.71 5.66
CA ALA A 224 3.38 9.75 6.60
C ALA A 224 2.90 8.34 6.31
N HIS A 225 1.60 8.21 6.03
CA HIS A 225 0.97 6.95 5.64
C HIS A 225 1.53 6.40 4.32
N TRP A 226 1.61 7.24 3.28
CA TRP A 226 2.19 6.86 1.99
C TRP A 226 3.65 6.37 2.13
N VAL A 227 4.47 7.08 2.91
CA VAL A 227 5.86 6.69 3.20
C VAL A 227 5.91 5.37 3.95
N ALA A 228 5.10 5.22 5.00
CA ALA A 228 5.05 4.02 5.82
C ALA A 228 4.69 2.78 4.98
N LEU A 229 3.66 2.87 4.15
CA LEU A 229 3.21 1.80 3.27
C LEU A 229 4.33 1.35 2.30
N ARG A 230 5.01 2.31 1.66
CA ARG A 230 6.14 2.03 0.74
C ARG A 230 7.30 1.36 1.46
N LEU A 231 7.62 1.78 2.67
CA LEU A 231 8.68 1.19 3.49
C LEU A 231 8.31 -0.23 3.94
N VAL A 232 7.07 -0.46 4.36
CA VAL A 232 6.58 -1.80 4.74
C VAL A 232 6.59 -2.74 3.53
N ALA A 233 6.05 -2.31 2.38
CA ALA A 233 6.08 -3.11 1.15
C ALA A 233 7.52 -3.46 0.74
N ARG A 234 8.45 -2.50 0.80
CA ARG A 234 9.89 -2.74 0.55
C ARG A 234 10.49 -3.76 1.53
N ARG A 235 10.16 -3.66 2.82
CA ARG A 235 10.66 -4.62 3.83
C ARG A 235 10.17 -6.05 3.56
N LEU A 236 8.91 -6.20 3.16
CA LEU A 236 8.34 -7.49 2.76
C LEU A 236 9.13 -8.07 1.56
N ARG A 237 9.39 -7.27 0.51
CA ARG A 237 10.17 -7.71 -0.66
C ARG A 237 11.58 -8.19 -0.34
N ALA A 238 12.23 -7.59 0.66
CA ALA A 238 13.62 -7.86 1.01
C ALA A 238 13.79 -8.99 2.03
N THR A 239 12.75 -9.32 2.80
CA THR A 239 12.88 -10.20 3.97
C THR A 239 12.07 -11.48 3.79
N PRO A 240 12.70 -12.67 3.70
CA PRO A 240 11.96 -13.92 3.67
C PRO A 240 11.26 -14.16 5.02
N ALA A 241 10.07 -14.78 5.01
CA ALA A 241 9.38 -15.11 6.25
C ALA A 241 10.20 -16.07 7.14
N ARG A 242 10.18 -15.81 8.46
CA ARG A 242 11.08 -16.46 9.45
C ARG A 242 10.72 -17.93 9.68
N SER A 243 9.45 -18.27 9.76
CA SER A 243 8.97 -19.65 9.82
C SER A 243 7.75 -19.83 8.91
N LEU A 244 7.86 -20.77 7.97
CA LEU A 244 6.76 -21.15 7.08
C LEU A 244 6.78 -22.67 7.04
N ALA A 245 5.82 -23.29 7.72
CA ALA A 245 5.52 -24.71 7.61
C ALA A 245 4.31 -24.85 6.69
N VAL A 246 4.54 -24.85 5.37
CA VAL A 246 3.48 -25.09 4.39
C VAL A 246 3.44 -26.61 4.14
N PRO A 247 2.38 -27.34 4.54
CA PRO A 247 2.38 -28.81 4.56
C PRO A 247 2.56 -29.47 3.18
N TRP A 248 2.11 -28.82 2.09
CA TRP A 248 2.17 -29.38 0.73
C TRP A 248 3.32 -28.84 -0.13
N LEU A 249 4.13 -27.90 0.37
CA LEU A 249 5.31 -27.43 -0.38
C LEU A 249 6.52 -28.30 -0.01
N SER A 250 7.18 -28.82 -1.05
CA SER A 250 8.42 -29.60 -0.94
C SER A 250 9.40 -28.96 0.05
N ARG A 251 9.90 -29.76 1.00
CA ARG A 251 10.92 -29.37 1.99
C ARG A 251 12.18 -28.72 1.38
N ARG A 252 12.41 -28.86 0.06
CA ARG A 252 13.61 -28.36 -0.64
C ARG A 252 13.51 -26.92 -1.18
N LYS A 253 12.34 -26.25 -1.15
CA LYS A 253 12.15 -24.88 -1.72
C LYS A 253 11.79 -23.79 -0.68
N THR A 254 12.13 -24.00 0.60
CA THR A 254 11.59 -23.18 1.70
C THR A 254 11.92 -21.69 1.61
N LEU A 255 13.15 -21.30 1.27
CA LEU A 255 13.56 -19.88 1.25
C LEU A 255 12.97 -19.11 0.05
N THR A 256 13.00 -19.67 -1.15
CA THR A 256 12.40 -19.05 -2.35
C THR A 256 10.89 -18.90 -2.19
N THR A 257 10.21 -19.93 -1.65
CA THR A 257 8.78 -19.87 -1.33
C THR A 257 8.48 -18.79 -0.29
N ARG A 258 9.29 -18.69 0.76
CA ARG A 258 9.14 -17.65 1.80
C ARG A 258 9.26 -16.25 1.21
N LEU A 259 10.16 -16.04 0.26
CA LEU A 259 10.34 -14.77 -0.42
C LEU A 259 9.19 -14.46 -1.39
N GLU A 260 8.76 -15.44 -2.19
CA GLU A 260 7.61 -15.29 -3.10
C GLU A 260 6.32 -14.98 -2.34
N LEU A 261 6.10 -15.59 -1.17
CA LEU A 261 4.95 -15.27 -0.31
C LEU A 261 5.01 -13.83 0.20
N GLN A 262 6.20 -13.35 0.58
CA GLN A 262 6.36 -11.97 1.06
C GLN A 262 6.16 -10.94 -0.06
N ARG A 263 6.59 -11.24 -1.30
CA ARG A 263 6.28 -10.43 -2.48
C ARG A 263 4.79 -10.41 -2.80
N MET A 264 4.11 -11.55 -2.71
CA MET A 264 2.66 -11.63 -2.85
C MET A 264 1.93 -10.76 -1.81
N LEU A 265 2.42 -10.73 -0.56
CA LEU A 265 1.87 -9.86 0.48
C LEU A 265 2.16 -8.38 0.23
N ALA A 266 3.35 -8.03 -0.27
CA ALA A 266 3.65 -6.66 -0.70
C ALA A 266 2.69 -6.21 -1.82
N ALA A 267 2.39 -7.09 -2.77
CA ALA A 267 1.40 -6.84 -3.82
C ALA A 267 -0.03 -6.68 -3.27
N ALA A 268 -0.41 -7.44 -2.23
CA ALA A 268 -1.72 -7.30 -1.59
C ALA A 268 -1.85 -5.98 -0.80
N LEU A 269 -0.77 -5.57 -0.11
CA LEU A 269 -0.70 -4.29 0.60
C LEU A 269 -0.79 -3.11 -0.38
N THR A 270 -0.04 -3.16 -1.48
CA THR A 270 -0.07 -2.13 -2.52
C THR A 270 -1.42 -2.07 -3.25
N LEU A 271 -2.11 -3.20 -3.44
CA LEU A 271 -3.49 -3.23 -3.91
C LEU A 271 -4.45 -2.50 -2.96
N ASP A 272 -4.28 -2.65 -1.65
CA ASP A 272 -5.11 -1.93 -0.68
C ASP A 272 -4.80 -0.41 -0.71
N ALA A 273 -3.53 -0.06 -0.87
CA ALA A 273 -3.07 1.32 -1.11
C ALA A 273 -3.77 1.98 -2.31
N MET A 274 -4.07 1.24 -3.38
CA MET A 274 -4.80 1.78 -4.54
C MET A 274 -6.22 2.24 -4.18
N LYS A 275 -6.84 1.68 -3.13
CA LYS A 275 -8.17 2.12 -2.67
C LYS A 275 -8.08 3.43 -1.89
N GLU A 276 -7.05 3.57 -1.09
CA GLU A 276 -6.85 4.71 -0.22
C GLU A 276 -6.28 5.92 -0.99
N PHE A 277 -5.31 5.67 -1.87
CA PHE A 277 -4.67 6.67 -2.72
C PHE A 277 -5.15 6.55 -4.17
N ALA A 278 -6.44 6.79 -4.40
CA ALA A 278 -7.08 6.61 -5.70
C ALA A 278 -6.34 7.36 -6.84
N ASP A 279 -5.89 8.60 -6.58
CA ASP A 279 -5.13 9.44 -7.53
C ASP A 279 -3.75 8.85 -7.89
N HIS A 280 -3.23 7.89 -7.11
CA HIS A 280 -1.92 7.25 -7.32
C HIS A 280 -2.05 5.77 -7.70
N SER A 281 -3.27 5.32 -8.05
CA SER A 281 -3.56 3.92 -8.38
C SER A 281 -2.64 3.36 -9.46
N LEU A 282 -2.28 4.15 -10.48
CA LEU A 282 -1.40 3.69 -11.56
C LEU A 282 0.01 3.34 -11.07
N ALA A 283 0.59 4.18 -10.20
CA ALA A 283 1.93 3.97 -9.67
C ALA A 283 1.98 2.76 -8.72
N PHE A 284 0.97 2.61 -7.84
CA PHE A 284 0.84 1.45 -6.97
C PHE A 284 0.54 0.18 -7.77
N GLY A 285 -0.31 0.24 -8.79
CA GLY A 285 -0.63 -0.90 -9.62
C GLY A 285 0.56 -1.41 -10.43
N ALA A 286 1.40 -0.52 -10.96
CA ALA A 286 2.64 -0.93 -11.66
C ALA A 286 3.59 -1.68 -10.72
N GLU A 287 3.78 -1.18 -9.49
CA GLU A 287 4.61 -1.81 -8.47
C GLU A 287 4.05 -3.18 -8.04
N ALA A 288 2.74 -3.28 -7.80
CA ALA A 288 2.08 -4.53 -7.44
C ALA A 288 2.21 -5.59 -8.54
N LEU A 289 2.10 -5.19 -9.81
CA LEU A 289 2.28 -6.08 -10.94
C LEU A 289 3.74 -6.54 -11.11
N ASP A 290 4.72 -5.66 -10.87
CA ASP A 290 6.14 -6.05 -10.85
C ASP A 290 6.40 -7.10 -9.76
N ASP A 291 5.92 -6.84 -8.53
CA ASP A 291 6.01 -7.80 -7.42
C ASP A 291 5.43 -9.17 -7.78
N LEU A 292 4.23 -9.19 -8.39
CA LEU A 292 3.54 -10.41 -8.81
C LEU A 292 4.19 -11.09 -10.03
N SER A 293 4.90 -10.36 -10.88
CA SER A 293 5.65 -10.94 -12.00
C SER A 293 6.88 -11.73 -11.49
N GLN A 294 7.43 -11.29 -10.35
CA GLN A 294 8.55 -11.93 -9.68
C GLN A 294 8.13 -13.06 -8.73
N VAL A 295 6.83 -13.30 -8.57
CA VAL A 295 6.28 -14.49 -7.91
C VAL A 295 6.32 -15.65 -8.92
N GLY A 296 7.36 -16.47 -8.82
CA GLY A 296 7.72 -17.49 -9.79
C GLY A 296 7.06 -18.86 -9.57
N THR A 297 7.84 -19.91 -9.86
CA THR A 297 7.35 -21.30 -9.91
C THR A 297 6.90 -21.86 -8.56
N ALA A 298 7.37 -21.31 -7.43
CA ALA A 298 7.13 -21.94 -6.13
C ALA A 298 5.69 -21.74 -5.64
N LEU A 299 5.01 -20.66 -6.06
CA LEU A 299 3.58 -20.42 -5.87
C LEU A 299 2.73 -20.61 -7.13
N SER A 300 3.29 -21.15 -8.21
CA SER A 300 2.57 -21.32 -9.49
C SER A 300 1.27 -22.13 -9.42
N ALA A 301 1.21 -23.13 -8.53
CA ALA A 301 0.00 -23.96 -8.33
C ALA A 301 -1.05 -23.30 -7.42
N TYR A 302 -0.76 -22.12 -6.87
CA TYR A 302 -1.61 -21.42 -5.91
C TYR A 302 -2.39 -20.29 -6.59
N HIS A 303 -3.66 -20.13 -6.26
CA HIS A 303 -4.57 -19.23 -6.98
C HIS A 303 -4.40 -17.75 -6.61
N ARG A 304 -3.97 -17.42 -5.37
CA ARG A 304 -3.94 -16.02 -4.89
C ARG A 304 -3.07 -15.08 -5.70
N PRO A 305 -1.86 -15.44 -6.18
CA PRO A 305 -1.10 -14.54 -7.03
C PRO A 305 -1.89 -14.07 -8.27
N ALA A 306 -2.64 -14.97 -8.91
CA ALA A 306 -3.50 -14.63 -10.05
C ALA A 306 -4.73 -13.80 -9.61
N SER A 307 -5.32 -14.14 -8.45
CA SER A 307 -6.44 -13.39 -7.85
C SER A 307 -6.06 -11.93 -7.53
N ILE A 308 -4.91 -11.70 -6.88
CA ILE A 308 -4.40 -10.36 -6.57
C ILE A 308 -4.06 -9.62 -7.87
N ARG A 309 -3.43 -10.29 -8.84
CA ARG A 309 -3.16 -9.70 -10.16
C ARG A 309 -4.44 -9.22 -10.85
N GLY A 310 -5.49 -10.05 -10.84
CA GLY A 310 -6.79 -9.70 -11.38
C GLY A 310 -7.40 -8.48 -10.68
N ALA A 311 -7.29 -8.39 -9.36
CA ALA A 311 -7.79 -7.23 -8.60
C ALA A 311 -6.99 -5.94 -8.89
N VAL A 312 -5.67 -6.03 -9.03
CA VAL A 312 -4.81 -4.90 -9.41
C VAL A 312 -5.19 -4.41 -10.81
N GLN A 313 -5.33 -5.32 -11.77
CA GLN A 313 -5.69 -4.97 -13.16
C GLN A 313 -7.11 -4.41 -13.27
N GLU A 314 -8.06 -4.95 -12.50
CA GLU A 314 -9.42 -4.40 -12.39
C GLU A 314 -9.39 -2.94 -11.91
N ARG A 315 -8.60 -2.65 -10.88
CA ARG A 315 -8.42 -1.28 -10.35
C ARG A 315 -7.71 -0.35 -11.33
N LEU A 316 -6.68 -0.85 -12.03
CA LEU A 316 -6.02 -0.11 -13.12
C LEU A 316 -7.01 0.21 -14.25
N GLY A 317 -7.93 -0.71 -14.58
CA GLY A 317 -8.99 -0.48 -15.56
C GLY A 317 -9.86 0.73 -15.19
N PHE A 318 -10.28 0.85 -13.93
CA PHE A 318 -11.00 2.03 -13.46
C PHE A 318 -10.15 3.30 -13.44
N ALA A 319 -8.89 3.22 -13.00
CA ALA A 319 -7.98 4.36 -13.02
C ALA A 319 -7.79 4.92 -14.44
N TYR A 320 -7.58 4.05 -15.44
CA TYR A 320 -7.48 4.47 -16.83
C TYR A 320 -8.78 5.05 -17.40
N ARG A 321 -9.95 4.61 -16.93
CA ARG A 321 -11.23 5.26 -17.29
C ARG A 321 -11.31 6.67 -16.74
N VAL A 322 -10.88 6.90 -15.49
CA VAL A 322 -10.83 8.25 -14.90
C VAL A 322 -9.90 9.17 -15.70
N GLU A 323 -8.79 8.64 -16.21
CA GLU A 323 -7.88 9.36 -17.11
C GLU A 323 -8.37 9.46 -18.57
N ASN A 324 -9.54 8.92 -18.90
CA ASN A 324 -10.11 8.83 -20.25
C ASN A 324 -9.20 8.10 -21.27
N VAL A 325 -8.41 7.11 -20.83
CA VAL A 325 -7.54 6.29 -21.68
C VAL A 325 -8.19 4.93 -21.96
N GLU A 326 -9.28 4.95 -22.72
CA GLU A 326 -10.17 3.80 -22.95
C GLU A 326 -9.45 2.53 -23.46
N ALA A 327 -8.46 2.67 -24.33
CA ALA A 327 -7.71 1.51 -24.85
C ALA A 327 -6.93 0.78 -23.74
N LYS A 328 -6.32 1.55 -22.81
CA LYS A 328 -5.61 0.97 -21.65
C LYS A 328 -6.59 0.41 -20.63
N ALA A 329 -7.72 1.08 -20.41
CA ALA A 329 -8.79 0.58 -19.55
C ALA A 329 -9.31 -0.78 -20.04
N ARG A 330 -9.67 -0.88 -21.33
CA ARG A 330 -10.09 -2.14 -21.98
C ARG A 330 -9.06 -3.24 -21.78
N ARG A 331 -7.79 -2.96 -22.07
CA ARG A 331 -6.71 -3.95 -21.92
C ARG A 331 -6.57 -4.42 -20.48
N ALA A 332 -6.58 -3.50 -19.51
CA ALA A 332 -6.49 -3.84 -18.10
C ALA A 332 -7.66 -4.71 -17.64
N PHE A 333 -8.90 -4.46 -18.10
CA PHE A 333 -10.04 -5.32 -17.79
C PHE A 333 -9.96 -6.71 -18.43
N LEU A 334 -9.42 -6.81 -19.65
CA LEU A 334 -9.16 -8.11 -20.29
C LEU A 334 -8.11 -8.91 -19.52
N ASP A 335 -6.97 -8.28 -19.19
CA ASP A 335 -5.92 -8.92 -18.40
C ASP A 335 -6.45 -9.34 -17.02
N ALA A 336 -7.32 -8.51 -16.41
CA ALA A 336 -7.99 -8.85 -15.16
C ALA A 336 -8.86 -10.11 -15.31
N SER A 337 -9.68 -10.17 -16.36
CA SER A 337 -10.54 -11.32 -16.65
C SER A 337 -9.72 -12.61 -16.82
N GLU A 338 -8.61 -12.54 -17.56
CA GLU A 338 -7.67 -13.66 -17.72
C GLU A 338 -7.09 -14.11 -16.37
N SER A 339 -6.61 -13.17 -15.55
CA SER A 339 -6.03 -13.46 -14.23
C SER A 339 -7.06 -14.07 -13.25
N TRP A 340 -8.30 -13.57 -13.24
CA TRP A 340 -9.39 -14.17 -12.47
C TRP A 340 -9.75 -15.57 -12.96
N GLY A 341 -9.71 -15.81 -14.27
CA GLY A 341 -9.91 -17.15 -14.85
C GLY A 341 -8.80 -18.13 -14.51
N GLU A 342 -7.55 -17.68 -14.50
CA GLU A 342 -6.41 -18.48 -14.04
C GLU A 342 -6.58 -18.85 -12.55
N ALA A 343 -7.02 -17.92 -11.71
CA ALA A 343 -7.31 -18.19 -10.30
C ALA A 343 -8.46 -19.21 -10.14
N GLU A 344 -9.53 -19.06 -10.91
CA GLU A 344 -10.66 -20.00 -10.96
C GLU A 344 -10.20 -21.42 -11.34
N GLN A 345 -9.40 -21.54 -12.41
CA GLN A 345 -8.89 -22.82 -12.89
C GLN A 345 -7.99 -23.49 -11.86
N ARG A 346 -7.10 -22.74 -11.20
CA ARG A 346 -6.20 -23.27 -10.15
C ARG A 346 -6.96 -23.83 -8.95
N LEU A 347 -8.09 -23.21 -8.58
CA LEU A 347 -8.98 -23.74 -7.55
C LEU A 347 -9.65 -25.06 -7.97
N ALA A 348 -9.93 -25.23 -9.27
CA ALA A 348 -10.53 -26.45 -9.80
C ALA A 348 -9.54 -27.60 -9.96
N THR A 349 -8.33 -27.34 -10.49
CA THR A 349 -7.34 -28.38 -10.84
C THR A 349 -6.49 -28.82 -9.65
N ASN A 350 -6.31 -27.94 -8.65
CA ASN A 350 -5.59 -28.24 -7.43
C ASN A 350 -6.50 -27.95 -6.23
N PRO A 351 -7.48 -28.82 -5.91
CA PRO A 351 -8.26 -28.70 -4.67
C PRO A 351 -7.41 -29.01 -3.42
N GLY A 352 -6.43 -29.91 -3.57
CA GLY A 352 -5.55 -30.38 -2.48
C GLY A 352 -6.23 -31.49 -1.69
N ASP A 353 -5.43 -32.36 -1.08
CA ASP A 353 -5.86 -33.56 -0.35
C ASP A 353 -6.69 -33.26 0.91
N ASN A 354 -7.85 -32.63 0.77
CA ASN A 354 -8.76 -32.27 1.85
C ASN A 354 -10.15 -32.84 1.55
N ALA A 355 -10.33 -34.13 1.83
CA ALA A 355 -11.59 -34.88 1.70
C ALA A 355 -12.62 -34.55 2.81
N GLY A 356 -12.74 -33.28 3.21
CA GLY A 356 -13.79 -32.80 4.12
C GLY A 356 -14.90 -32.05 3.36
N SER A 357 -16.16 -32.29 3.69
CA SER A 357 -17.30 -31.64 3.01
C SER A 357 -17.32 -30.12 3.19
N ALA A 358 -16.97 -29.61 4.37
CA ALA A 358 -16.94 -28.18 4.66
C ALA A 358 -15.88 -27.43 3.82
N THR A 359 -14.68 -28.01 3.67
CA THR A 359 -13.61 -27.43 2.84
C THR A 359 -13.95 -27.45 1.35
N ALA A 360 -14.72 -28.44 0.88
CA ALA A 360 -15.17 -28.51 -0.51
C ALA A 360 -16.18 -27.40 -0.83
N THR A 361 -17.12 -27.11 0.07
CA THR A 361 -18.07 -25.99 -0.09
C THR A 361 -17.34 -24.65 -0.11
N GLU A 362 -16.41 -24.41 0.83
CA GLU A 362 -15.65 -23.15 0.88
C GLU A 362 -14.81 -22.91 -0.39
N LEU A 363 -14.21 -23.98 -0.95
CA LEU A 363 -13.47 -23.89 -2.21
C LEU A 363 -14.39 -23.63 -3.41
N ALA A 364 -15.58 -24.23 -3.42
CA ALA A 364 -16.59 -23.97 -4.46
C ALA A 364 -17.09 -22.51 -4.40
N ASP A 365 -17.31 -21.98 -3.19
CA ASP A 365 -17.71 -20.58 -2.99
C ASP A 365 -16.59 -19.62 -3.40
N GLU A 366 -15.34 -19.92 -3.06
CA GLU A 366 -14.19 -19.11 -3.51
C GLU A 366 -14.08 -19.14 -5.03
N ARG A 367 -14.25 -20.30 -5.65
CA ARG A 367 -14.24 -20.43 -7.12
C ARG A 367 -15.34 -19.59 -7.75
N GLU A 368 -16.56 -19.62 -7.18
CA GLU A 368 -17.68 -18.81 -7.66
C GLU A 368 -17.35 -17.31 -7.57
N ARG A 369 -16.70 -16.86 -6.50
CA ARG A 369 -16.23 -15.47 -6.37
C ARG A 369 -15.24 -15.08 -7.47
N GLN A 370 -14.27 -15.95 -7.79
CA GLN A 370 -13.32 -15.70 -8.90
C GLN A 370 -14.06 -15.65 -10.25
N ARG A 371 -15.02 -16.54 -10.48
CA ARG A 371 -15.85 -16.58 -11.69
C ARG A 371 -16.66 -15.30 -11.88
N VAL A 372 -17.34 -14.82 -10.83
CA VAL A 372 -18.11 -13.57 -10.86
C VAL A 372 -17.21 -12.39 -11.24
N ARG A 373 -15.99 -12.32 -10.67
CA ARG A 373 -15.01 -11.28 -10.99
C ARG A 373 -14.52 -11.37 -12.44
N ARG A 374 -14.23 -12.59 -12.94
CA ARG A 374 -13.84 -12.84 -14.34
C ARG A 374 -14.88 -12.34 -15.32
N LEU A 375 -16.13 -12.75 -15.15
CA LEU A 375 -17.25 -12.38 -16.04
C LEU A 375 -17.47 -10.87 -16.02
N LYS A 376 -17.42 -10.27 -14.84
CA LYS A 376 -17.58 -8.82 -14.68
C LYS A 376 -16.47 -8.06 -15.42
N CYS A 377 -15.21 -8.46 -15.27
CA CYS A 377 -14.10 -7.82 -15.97
C CYS A 377 -14.20 -7.99 -17.50
N ALA A 378 -14.67 -9.15 -17.98
CA ALA A 378 -14.93 -9.36 -19.40
C ALA A 378 -15.99 -8.37 -19.95
N LEU A 379 -17.11 -8.19 -19.23
CA LEU A 379 -18.14 -7.20 -19.60
C LEU A 379 -17.62 -5.75 -19.53
N LEU A 380 -16.88 -5.40 -18.47
CA LEU A 380 -16.28 -4.08 -18.29
C LEU A 380 -15.28 -3.74 -19.40
N SER A 381 -14.59 -4.72 -19.98
CA SER A 381 -13.66 -4.47 -21.08
C SER A 381 -14.33 -3.80 -22.29
N GLY A 382 -15.62 -4.08 -22.53
CA GLY A 382 -16.31 -3.66 -23.76
C GLY A 382 -15.74 -4.25 -25.03
N ASP A 383 -14.91 -5.30 -24.91
CA ASP A 383 -14.50 -6.11 -26.04
C ASP A 383 -15.68 -6.98 -26.52
N PRO A 384 -16.07 -6.94 -27.81
CA PRO A 384 -17.23 -7.67 -28.30
C PRO A 384 -17.14 -9.18 -28.09
N ALA A 385 -15.95 -9.77 -28.28
CA ALA A 385 -15.76 -11.21 -28.15
C ALA A 385 -15.81 -11.63 -26.67
N ALA A 386 -15.09 -10.94 -25.80
CA ALA A 386 -15.12 -11.22 -24.37
C ALA A 386 -16.52 -10.99 -23.77
N THR A 387 -17.22 -9.95 -24.22
CA THR A 387 -18.59 -9.64 -23.78
C THR A 387 -19.57 -10.73 -24.22
N ALA A 388 -19.49 -11.21 -25.46
CA ALA A 388 -20.36 -12.27 -25.96
C ALA A 388 -20.18 -13.57 -25.19
N VAL A 389 -18.93 -14.00 -24.95
CA VAL A 389 -18.62 -15.20 -24.16
C VAL A 389 -19.11 -15.06 -22.72
N ALA A 390 -18.87 -13.90 -22.08
CA ALA A 390 -19.33 -13.67 -20.72
C ALA A 390 -20.86 -13.64 -20.61
N ALA A 391 -21.55 -13.09 -21.62
CA ALA A 391 -23.01 -13.03 -21.67
C ALA A 391 -23.64 -14.42 -21.83
N GLU A 392 -23.10 -15.24 -22.73
CA GLU A 392 -23.52 -16.63 -22.93
C GLU A 392 -23.33 -17.44 -21.64
N GLU A 393 -22.15 -17.36 -21.04
CA GLU A 393 -21.86 -18.08 -19.80
C GLU A 393 -22.71 -17.61 -18.62
N LEU A 394 -22.98 -16.31 -18.51
CA LEU A 394 -23.86 -15.75 -17.47
C LEU A 394 -25.30 -16.22 -17.62
N ARG A 395 -25.79 -16.37 -18.86
CA ARG A 395 -27.12 -16.88 -19.17
C ARG A 395 -27.25 -18.37 -18.84
N ASP A 396 -26.26 -19.16 -19.24
CA ASP A 396 -26.28 -20.62 -19.08
C ASP A 396 -26.00 -21.04 -17.62
N GLN A 397 -25.17 -20.27 -16.93
CA GLN A 397 -24.72 -20.55 -15.57
C GLN A 397 -24.85 -19.28 -14.70
N PRO A 398 -26.06 -18.92 -14.27
CA PRO A 398 -26.25 -17.77 -13.39
C PRO A 398 -25.51 -17.97 -12.05
N PRO A 399 -24.98 -16.91 -11.43
CA PRO A 399 -24.31 -17.00 -10.14
C PRO A 399 -25.16 -17.69 -9.09
N LYS A 400 -24.52 -18.55 -8.29
CA LYS A 400 -25.19 -19.26 -7.19
C LYS A 400 -25.69 -18.26 -6.14
N ALA A 401 -26.82 -18.60 -5.50
CA ALA A 401 -27.35 -17.79 -4.42
C ALA A 401 -26.34 -17.73 -3.25
N ALA A 402 -25.87 -16.52 -2.94
CA ALA A 402 -24.97 -16.26 -1.82
C ALA A 402 -25.75 -15.78 -0.59
N ALA A 403 -25.24 -16.10 0.59
CA ALA A 403 -25.77 -15.62 1.87
C ALA A 403 -25.00 -14.41 2.42
N ASP A 404 -23.71 -14.26 2.05
CA ASP A 404 -22.87 -13.19 2.56
C ASP A 404 -23.04 -11.89 1.75
N SER A 405 -22.96 -10.75 2.44
CA SER A 405 -23.15 -9.42 1.86
C SER A 405 -22.13 -9.10 0.76
N SER A 406 -20.87 -9.52 0.93
CA SER A 406 -19.79 -9.19 0.00
C SER A 406 -19.95 -9.87 -1.37
N THR A 407 -20.34 -11.15 -1.39
CA THR A 407 -20.60 -11.91 -2.61
C THR A 407 -21.87 -11.41 -3.30
N LEU A 408 -22.93 -11.12 -2.52
CA LEU A 408 -24.16 -10.50 -3.07
C LEU A 408 -23.86 -9.14 -3.73
N TYR A 409 -23.01 -8.32 -3.11
CA TYR A 409 -22.60 -7.03 -3.67
C TYR A 409 -21.84 -7.20 -5.00
N ALA A 410 -20.90 -8.15 -5.06
CA ALA A 410 -20.16 -8.44 -6.29
C ALA A 410 -21.07 -8.98 -7.42
N ILE A 411 -22.06 -9.80 -7.08
CA ILE A 411 -23.08 -10.28 -8.03
C ILE A 411 -23.95 -9.12 -8.52
N ALA A 412 -24.33 -8.19 -7.64
CA ALA A 412 -25.08 -7.00 -8.04
C ALA A 412 -24.30 -6.14 -9.05
N CYS A 413 -23.00 -5.97 -8.82
CA CYS A 413 -22.11 -5.27 -9.73
C CYS A 413 -21.98 -5.98 -11.09
N LEU A 414 -21.85 -7.32 -11.09
CA LEU A 414 -21.86 -8.13 -12.32
C LEU A 414 -23.15 -7.92 -13.13
N TYR A 415 -24.31 -7.99 -12.48
CA TYR A 415 -25.58 -7.78 -13.15
C TYR A 415 -25.81 -6.35 -13.62
N SER A 416 -25.30 -5.35 -12.89
CA SER A 416 -25.28 -3.95 -13.32
C SER A 416 -24.49 -3.80 -14.63
N CYS A 417 -23.29 -4.38 -14.70
CA CYS A 417 -22.47 -4.39 -15.90
C CYS A 417 -23.15 -5.14 -17.06
N ALA A 418 -23.81 -6.28 -16.79
CA ALA A 418 -24.55 -7.04 -17.79
C ALA A 418 -25.78 -6.30 -18.31
N ALA A 419 -26.47 -5.55 -17.45
CA ALA A 419 -27.60 -4.71 -17.83
C ALA A 419 -27.17 -3.56 -18.78
N GLU A 420 -25.99 -2.99 -18.55
CA GLU A 420 -25.41 -1.96 -19.42
C GLU A 420 -24.97 -2.53 -20.78
N ARG A 421 -24.32 -3.70 -20.79
CA ARG A 421 -23.58 -4.20 -21.96
C ARG A 421 -24.29 -5.28 -22.78
N VAL A 422 -25.27 -5.95 -22.21
CA VAL A 422 -25.94 -7.11 -22.82
C VAL A 422 -27.42 -6.85 -22.98
N GLU A 423 -28.17 -6.85 -21.87
CA GLU A 423 -29.63 -6.74 -21.89
C GLU A 423 -30.18 -6.16 -20.58
N SER A 424 -30.63 -4.91 -20.64
CA SER A 424 -31.14 -4.18 -19.47
C SER A 424 -32.36 -4.88 -18.83
N ALA A 425 -33.32 -5.34 -19.63
CA ALA A 425 -34.57 -5.91 -19.13
C ALA A 425 -34.37 -7.19 -18.30
N ALA A 426 -33.38 -8.01 -18.67
CA ALA A 426 -33.10 -9.27 -17.98
C ALA A 426 -32.29 -9.07 -16.68
N TYR A 427 -31.28 -8.20 -16.71
CA TYR A 427 -30.29 -8.13 -15.63
C TYR A 427 -30.51 -6.98 -14.64
N LEU A 428 -31.17 -5.89 -15.05
CA LEU A 428 -31.40 -4.74 -14.16
C LEU A 428 -32.20 -5.11 -12.89
N PRO A 429 -33.29 -5.91 -12.96
CA PRO A 429 -34.00 -6.36 -11.75
C PRO A 429 -33.11 -7.21 -10.83
N LEU A 430 -32.24 -8.05 -11.41
CA LEU A 430 -31.33 -8.91 -10.65
C LEU A 430 -30.23 -8.10 -9.96
N ALA A 431 -29.74 -7.03 -10.60
CA ALA A 431 -28.79 -6.10 -10.00
C ALA A 431 -29.37 -5.44 -8.75
N TRP A 432 -30.58 -4.87 -8.84
CA TRP A 432 -31.27 -4.26 -7.71
C TRP A 432 -31.57 -5.26 -6.58
N ALA A 433 -32.04 -6.45 -6.94
CA ALA A 433 -32.35 -7.50 -5.97
C ALA A 433 -31.13 -7.89 -5.14
N ASN A 434 -29.99 -8.12 -5.79
CA ASN A 434 -28.75 -8.50 -5.11
C ASN A 434 -28.14 -7.33 -4.33
N LEU A 435 -28.20 -6.09 -4.85
CA LEU A 435 -27.71 -4.91 -4.12
C LEU A 435 -28.49 -4.69 -2.82
N GLY A 436 -29.82 -4.75 -2.88
CA GLY A 436 -30.66 -4.59 -1.70
C GLY A 436 -30.42 -5.68 -0.65
N ARG A 437 -30.29 -6.93 -1.08
CA ARG A 437 -29.94 -8.04 -0.18
C ARG A 437 -28.55 -7.89 0.43
N ALA A 438 -27.57 -7.44 -0.35
CA ALA A 438 -26.21 -7.19 0.13
C ALA A 438 -26.20 -6.15 1.26
N LEU A 439 -26.87 -5.00 1.04
CA LEU A 439 -26.95 -3.90 2.00
C LEU A 439 -27.69 -4.30 3.28
N LEU A 440 -28.80 -5.02 3.18
CA LEU A 440 -29.55 -5.49 4.36
C LEU A 440 -28.80 -6.56 5.16
N ALA A 441 -27.93 -7.34 4.51
CA ALA A 441 -27.03 -8.29 5.15
C ALA A 441 -25.74 -7.62 5.69
N ALA A 442 -25.45 -6.38 5.33
CA ALA A 442 -24.23 -5.68 5.75
C ALA A 442 -24.28 -5.30 7.23
N THR A 443 -23.21 -5.63 7.96
CA THR A 443 -23.01 -5.23 9.35
C THR A 443 -22.27 -3.89 9.47
N GLU A 444 -21.65 -3.42 8.39
CA GLU A 444 -20.77 -2.25 8.33
C GLU A 444 -21.41 -1.11 7.55
N GLU A 445 -21.26 0.12 8.03
CA GLU A 445 -21.77 1.32 7.36
C GLU A 445 -21.04 1.62 6.05
N LEU A 446 -19.76 1.23 5.93
CA LEU A 446 -18.91 1.49 4.77
C LEU A 446 -19.50 0.96 3.46
N MET A 447 -20.18 -0.19 3.48
CA MET A 447 -20.79 -0.78 2.27
C MET A 447 -21.94 0.08 1.72
N TRP A 448 -22.66 0.78 2.59
CA TRP A 448 -23.73 1.69 2.21
C TRP A 448 -23.17 2.92 1.49
N ASP A 449 -22.05 3.45 1.98
CA ASP A 449 -21.37 4.57 1.34
C ASP A 449 -20.75 4.17 0.00
N GLN A 450 -20.12 2.99 -0.05
CA GLN A 450 -19.59 2.43 -1.30
C GLN A 450 -20.70 2.29 -2.36
N ALA A 451 -21.86 1.74 -2.01
CA ALA A 451 -23.00 1.57 -2.94
C ALA A 451 -23.44 2.87 -3.64
N ARG A 452 -23.24 4.04 -3.01
CA ARG A 452 -23.61 5.33 -3.60
C ARG A 452 -22.61 5.81 -4.65
N ALA A 453 -21.33 5.48 -4.49
CA ALA A 453 -20.25 6.01 -5.32
C ALA A 453 -19.66 4.98 -6.30
N ASP A 454 -19.92 3.69 -6.13
CA ASP A 454 -19.25 2.63 -6.88
C ASP A 454 -19.46 2.78 -8.40
N PRO A 455 -18.39 2.89 -9.20
CA PRO A 455 -18.50 3.01 -10.66
C PRO A 455 -19.12 1.78 -11.31
N GLU A 456 -19.05 0.61 -10.69
CA GLU A 456 -19.66 -0.63 -11.23
C GLU A 456 -21.18 -0.61 -11.18
N LEU A 457 -21.74 0.20 -10.29
CA LEU A 457 -23.17 0.40 -10.13
C LEU A 457 -23.65 1.65 -10.89
N ALA A 458 -22.85 2.23 -11.79
CA ALA A 458 -23.19 3.49 -12.48
C ALA A 458 -24.45 3.38 -13.34
N PHE A 459 -24.74 2.19 -13.88
CA PHE A 459 -25.95 1.94 -14.67
C PHE A 459 -27.24 1.97 -13.84
N LEU A 460 -27.14 1.88 -12.52
CA LEU A 460 -28.26 2.02 -11.59
C LEU A 460 -28.56 3.51 -11.35
N SER A 461 -29.23 4.16 -12.30
CA SER A 461 -29.43 5.63 -12.34
C SER A 461 -30.01 6.27 -11.07
N ASP A 462 -30.86 5.56 -10.33
CA ASP A 462 -31.47 6.03 -9.07
C ASP A 462 -30.87 5.36 -7.82
N ARG A 463 -29.64 4.83 -7.88
CA ARG A 463 -29.03 4.06 -6.79
C ARG A 463 -28.95 4.81 -5.48
N GLN A 464 -28.69 6.12 -5.52
CA GLN A 464 -28.58 6.91 -4.30
C GLN A 464 -29.92 6.94 -3.55
N ARG A 465 -31.01 7.16 -4.29
CA ARG A 465 -32.37 7.12 -3.74
C ARG A 465 -32.76 5.73 -3.24
N PHE A 466 -32.39 4.69 -3.98
CA PHE A 466 -32.59 3.31 -3.55
C PHE A 466 -31.93 3.04 -2.20
N VAL A 467 -30.63 3.37 -2.08
CA VAL A 467 -29.84 3.18 -0.88
C VAL A 467 -30.42 3.97 0.30
N ASP A 468 -30.83 5.21 0.07
CA ASP A 468 -31.39 6.08 1.12
C ASP A 468 -32.78 5.60 1.60
N ASP A 469 -33.66 5.15 0.69
CA ASP A 469 -34.98 4.55 1.04
C ASP A 469 -34.80 3.23 1.81
N LEU A 470 -33.88 2.38 1.36
CA LEU A 470 -33.55 1.12 2.01
C LEU A 470 -32.97 1.36 3.41
N ASN A 471 -32.06 2.33 3.55
CA ASN A 471 -31.45 2.69 4.83
C ASN A 471 -32.51 3.24 5.81
N HIS A 472 -33.41 4.10 5.34
CA HIS A 472 -34.50 4.61 6.15
C HIS A 472 -35.41 3.48 6.66
N THR A 473 -35.85 2.60 5.75
CA THR A 473 -36.68 1.44 6.08
C THR A 473 -35.98 0.50 7.08
N TRP A 474 -34.67 0.31 6.90
CA TRP A 474 -33.86 -0.54 7.75
C TRP A 474 -33.62 0.05 9.13
N ALA A 475 -33.32 1.34 9.23
CA ALA A 475 -33.14 2.05 10.50
C ALA A 475 -34.39 1.98 11.38
N VAL A 476 -35.59 2.10 10.78
CA VAL A 476 -36.87 1.95 11.49
C VAL A 476 -37.05 0.54 12.04
N ARG A 477 -36.65 -0.50 11.29
CA ARG A 477 -36.74 -1.90 11.74
C ARG A 477 -35.70 -2.27 12.79
N ARG A 478 -34.46 -1.79 12.64
CA ARG A 478 -33.36 -2.03 13.62
C ARG A 478 -33.72 -1.48 15.00
N ARG A 479 -34.38 -0.31 15.06
CA ARG A 479 -34.93 0.26 16.31
C ARG A 479 -35.98 -0.63 16.98
N LYS A 480 -36.65 -1.51 16.22
CA LYS A 480 -37.67 -2.45 16.70
C LYS A 480 -37.13 -3.86 17.02
N LYS A 481 -35.82 -4.11 16.88
CA LYS A 481 -35.15 -5.42 17.13
C LYS A 481 -35.77 -6.62 16.42
N LEU A 482 -36.28 -6.43 15.20
CA LEU A 482 -36.83 -7.52 14.39
C LEU A 482 -35.72 -8.10 13.48
N PRO A 483 -35.28 -9.36 13.67
CA PRO A 483 -34.36 -10.00 12.74
C PRO A 483 -35.06 -10.24 11.39
N LEU A 484 -34.39 -9.96 10.27
CA LEU A 484 -34.94 -10.24 8.94
C LEU A 484 -34.79 -11.73 8.60
N GLN A 485 -35.89 -12.33 8.16
CA GLN A 485 -35.85 -13.61 7.45
C GLN A 485 -35.64 -13.38 5.94
N GLY A 486 -35.23 -14.41 5.20
CA GLY A 486 -34.91 -14.31 3.77
C GLY A 486 -36.05 -13.76 2.90
N THR A 487 -37.28 -14.24 3.13
CA THR A 487 -38.50 -13.79 2.41
C THR A 487 -38.89 -12.35 2.74
N GLU A 488 -38.62 -11.88 3.96
CA GLU A 488 -38.87 -10.49 4.35
C GLU A 488 -37.86 -9.52 3.75
N THR A 489 -36.61 -9.98 3.57
CA THR A 489 -35.54 -9.23 2.90
C THR A 489 -35.94 -8.98 1.44
N GLU A 490 -36.39 -10.03 0.74
CA GLU A 490 -36.88 -9.92 -0.64
C GLU A 490 -38.07 -8.96 -0.74
N ALA A 491 -39.04 -9.05 0.16
CA ALA A 491 -40.20 -8.15 0.17
C ALA A 491 -39.82 -6.67 0.36
N ILE A 492 -38.85 -6.37 1.24
CA ILE A 492 -38.36 -4.99 1.42
C ILE A 492 -37.71 -4.48 0.13
N VAL A 493 -36.84 -5.30 -0.47
CA VAL A 493 -36.11 -4.92 -1.68
C VAL A 493 -37.07 -4.71 -2.85
N VAL A 494 -38.02 -5.63 -3.05
CA VAL A 494 -39.07 -5.49 -4.08
C VAL A 494 -39.89 -4.23 -3.85
N ALA A 495 -40.26 -3.92 -2.61
CA ALA A 495 -41.01 -2.72 -2.29
C ALA A 495 -40.20 -1.43 -2.54
N ALA A 496 -38.90 -1.43 -2.24
CA ALA A 496 -38.01 -0.31 -2.53
C ALA A 496 -37.85 -0.08 -4.04
N VAL A 497 -37.65 -1.15 -4.81
CA VAL A 497 -37.59 -1.09 -6.29
C VAL A 497 -38.92 -0.61 -6.88
N ALA A 498 -40.06 -1.09 -6.37
CA ALA A 498 -41.38 -0.64 -6.83
C ALA A 498 -41.63 0.85 -6.57
N ARG A 499 -41.19 1.37 -5.42
CA ARG A 499 -41.28 2.81 -5.11
C ARG A 499 -40.44 3.66 -6.07
N LEU A 500 -39.24 3.21 -6.42
CA LEU A 500 -38.42 3.89 -7.43
C LEU A 500 -39.13 3.98 -8.78
N ALA A 501 -39.73 2.87 -9.22
CA ALA A 501 -40.47 2.82 -10.48
C ALA A 501 -41.70 3.75 -10.50
N GLN A 502 -42.43 3.86 -9.38
CA GLN A 502 -43.61 4.73 -9.26
C GLN A 502 -43.24 6.23 -9.30
N ILE A 503 -42.10 6.60 -8.72
CA ILE A 503 -41.62 7.99 -8.70
C ILE A 503 -41.11 8.39 -10.09
N ALA A 504 -40.45 7.48 -10.80
CA ALA A 504 -39.98 7.71 -12.18
C ALA A 504 -41.13 7.90 -13.19
N ALA A 505 -42.30 7.30 -12.94
CA ALA A 505 -43.49 7.44 -13.79
C ALA A 505 -44.21 8.80 -13.64
N GLY A 506 -43.86 9.62 -12.63
CA GLY A 506 -44.55 10.87 -12.31
C GLY A 506 -45.98 10.66 -11.79
N PRO A 507 -46.62 11.68 -11.17
CA PRO A 507 -48.02 11.57 -10.78
C PRO A 507 -48.88 11.41 -12.04
N ALA A 508 -49.67 10.35 -12.10
CA ALA A 508 -50.65 10.16 -13.17
C ALA A 508 -51.54 11.41 -13.26
N ARG A 509 -51.48 12.12 -14.39
CA ARG A 509 -52.37 13.25 -14.68
C ARG A 509 -53.81 12.73 -14.55
N PRO A 510 -54.64 13.29 -13.65
CA PRO A 510 -56.03 12.85 -13.57
C PRO A 510 -56.70 13.10 -14.93
N PRO A 511 -57.58 12.19 -15.40
CA PRO A 511 -58.25 12.35 -16.67
C PRO A 511 -59.00 13.69 -16.67
N ALA A 512 -58.78 14.48 -17.72
CA ALA A 512 -59.50 15.72 -17.94
C ALA A 512 -61.00 15.41 -17.94
N LYS A 513 -61.72 15.99 -16.97
CA LYS A 513 -63.18 15.97 -16.99
C LYS A 513 -63.63 16.59 -18.31
N GLN A 514 -64.20 15.78 -19.20
CA GLN A 514 -65.00 16.28 -20.29
C GLN A 514 -66.26 16.90 -19.70
N SER A 515 -66.58 18.09 -20.21
CA SER A 515 -67.61 19.07 -19.84
C SER A 515 -68.89 18.53 -19.21
#